data_AF-A0A9E2AZS0-F1
#
_entry.id   AF-A0A9E2AZS0-F1
#
_cell.length_a   1.000
_cell.length_b   1.000
_cell.length_c   1.000
_cell.angle_alpha   90.00
_cell.angle_beta   90.00
_cell.angle_gamma   90.00
#
_symmetry.space_group_name_H-M   'P 1'
#
loop_
_entity.id
_entity.type
_entity.pdbx_description
1 polymer ?
#
loop_
_entity_poly.entity_id
_entity_poly.type
_entity_poly.pdbx_seq_one_letter_code
_entity_poly.pdbx_strand_id
1 'polypeptide(L)' 'IGIPPKSSRDVVDGSFTYSLIVTFESPEAQQKYQDEAVHKLFIEESSHLWTKVIVYDSRGI' A
#
# COMPACT_ATOMS: atom_id res chain seq x y z
N ILE A 1 -8.51 -0.73 4.26
CA ILE A 1 -7.89 0.61 4.38
C ILE A 1 -7.80 0.95 5.86
N GLY A 2 -6.62 1.26 6.37
CA GLY A 2 -6.38 1.67 7.76
C GLY A 2 -5.91 3.13 7.86
N ILE A 3 -5.88 3.65 9.08
CA ILE A 3 -5.32 4.97 9.45
C ILE A 3 -4.33 4.76 10.61
N PRO A 4 -3.36 5.65 10.84
CA PRO A 4 -2.40 5.47 11.93
C PRO A 4 -3.12 5.46 13.29
N PRO A 5 -2.72 4.58 14.22
CA PRO A 5 -3.22 4.64 15.58
C PRO A 5 -2.64 5.84 16.32
N LYS A 6 -3.36 6.35 17.33
CA LYS A 6 -2.75 7.26 18.31
C LYS A 6 -1.78 6.45 19.18
N SER A 7 -0.49 6.52 18.87
CA SER A 7 0.55 5.80 19.59
C SER A 7 1.09 6.58 20.78
N SER A 8 1.40 5.88 21.87
CA SER A 8 2.21 6.37 23.00
C SER A 8 3.67 5.89 22.94
N ARG A 9 4.05 5.13 21.89
CA ARG A 9 5.38 4.53 21.71
C ARG A 9 6.12 5.19 20.56
N ASP A 10 7.38 5.54 20.79
CA ASP A 10 8.25 6.25 19.82
C ASP A 10 8.57 5.43 18.56
N VAL A 11 8.52 4.10 18.64
CA VAL A 11 8.81 3.20 17.52
C VAL A 11 7.67 3.10 16.50
N VAL A 12 6.51 3.70 16.77
CA VAL A 12 5.35 3.62 15.87
C VAL A 12 5.40 4.80 14.91
N ASP A 13 5.53 4.50 13.62
CA ASP A 13 5.35 5.49 12.58
C ASP A 13 3.86 5.83 12.43
N GLY A 14 3.51 7.10 12.69
CA GLY A 14 2.19 7.67 12.48
C GLY A 14 2.17 8.76 11.40
N SER A 15 3.22 8.87 10.58
CA SER A 15 3.38 9.95 9.60
C SER A 15 2.55 9.78 8.32
N PHE A 16 1.85 8.64 8.16
CA PHE A 16 1.00 8.35 7.01
C PHE A 16 -0.48 8.69 7.27
N THR A 17 -1.26 8.95 6.22
CA THR A 17 -2.71 9.18 6.34
C THR A 17 -3.52 7.89 6.21
N TYR A 18 -3.16 7.04 5.25
CA TYR A 18 -3.84 5.77 4.98
C TYR A 18 -2.85 4.63 4.80
N SER A 19 -3.27 3.42 5.18
CA SER A 19 -2.56 2.17 4.88
C SER A 19 -3.46 1.20 4.12
N LEU A 20 -2.86 0.45 3.21
CA LEU A 20 -3.49 -0.63 2.47
C LEU A 20 -2.63 -1.88 2.62
N ILE A 21 -3.27 -2.99 2.96
CA ILE A 21 -2.65 -4.32 2.98
C ILE A 21 -3.37 -5.14 1.92
N VAL A 22 -2.61 -5.73 1.00
CA VAL A 22 -3.11 -6.62 -0.04
C VAL A 22 -2.32 -7.90 0.03
N THR A 23 -3.00 -9.05 -0.01
CA THR A 23 -2.38 -10.36 0.01
C THR A 23 -2.60 -11.04 -1.33
N PHE A 24 -1.55 -11.70 -1.83
CA PHE A 24 -1.59 -12.46 -3.07
C PHE A 24 -1.21 -13.90 -2.81
N GLU A 25 -1.76 -14.82 -3.60
CA GLU A 25 -1.44 -16.26 -3.53
C GLU A 25 -0.01 -16.55 -3.97
N SER A 26 0.56 -15.70 -4.83
CA SER A 26 1.90 -15.85 -5.35
C SER A 26 2.51 -14.52 -5.80
N PRO A 27 3.83 -14.45 -6.00
CA PRO A 27 4.50 -13.30 -6.62
C PRO A 27 4.00 -13.01 -8.04
N GLU A 28 3.65 -14.05 -8.80
CA GLU A 28 3.12 -13.91 -10.16
C GLU A 28 1.71 -13.29 -10.15
N ALA A 29 0.87 -13.65 -9.16
CA ALA A 29 -0.43 -13.01 -8.96
C ALA A 29 -0.28 -11.54 -8.57
N GLN A 30 0.70 -11.20 -7.71
CA GLN A 30 1.02 -9.81 -7.39
C GLN A 30 1.50 -9.05 -8.64
N GLN A 31 2.41 -9.62 -9.44
CA GLN A 31 2.87 -8.98 -10.67
C GLN A 31 1.72 -8.74 -11.66
N LYS A 32 0.82 -9.72 -11.81
CA LYS A 32 -0.38 -9.56 -12.65
C LYS A 32 -1.24 -8.38 -12.17
N TYR A 33 -1.47 -8.26 -10.86
CA TYR A 33 -2.18 -7.12 -10.29
C TYR A 33 -1.53 -5.77 -10.62
N GLN A 34 -0.19 -5.68 -10.54
CA GLN A 34 0.53 -4.45 -10.90
C GLN A 34 0.37 -4.09 -12.38
N ASP A 35 0.20 -5.09 -13.25
CA ASP A 35 0.06 -4.90 -14.69
C ASP A 35 -1.37 -4.64 -15.17
N GLU A 36 -2.37 -4.98 -14.36
CA GLU A 36 -3.78 -4.83 -14.69
C GLU A 36 -4.14 -3.36 -14.98
N ALA A 37 -4.91 -3.16 -16.06
CA ALA A 37 -5.30 -1.82 -16.52
C ALA A 37 -6.03 -1.02 -15.44
N VAL A 38 -6.83 -1.69 -14.59
CA VAL A 38 -7.57 -1.04 -13.49
C VAL A 38 -6.64 -0.51 -12.39
N HIS A 39 -5.51 -1.18 -12.12
CA HIS A 39 -4.52 -0.71 -11.16
C HIS A 39 -3.79 0.53 -11.70
N LYS A 40 -3.39 0.49 -12.98
CA LYS A 40 -2.76 1.64 -13.65
C LYS A 40 -3.69 2.84 -13.72
N LEU A 41 -4.97 2.63 -14.03
CA LEU A 41 -5.99 3.67 -14.03
C LEU A 41 -6.17 4.30 -12.65
N PHE A 42 -6.21 3.49 -11.59
CA PHE A 42 -6.27 4.01 -10.22
C PHE A 42 -5.09 4.94 -9.89
N ILE A 43 -3.86 4.57 -10.28
CA ILE A 43 -2.69 5.43 -10.08
C ILE A 43 -2.83 6.73 -10.89
N GLU A 44 -3.20 6.63 -12.16
CA GLU A 44 -3.40 7.80 -13.02
C GLU A 44 -4.41 8.78 -12.41
N GLU A 45 -5.59 8.28 -12.03
CA GLU A 45 -6.68 9.11 -11.53
C GLU A 45 -6.44 9.62 -10.10
N SER A 46 -5.69 8.90 -9.27
CA SER A 46 -5.58 9.20 -7.83
C SER A 46 -4.22 9.70 -7.37
N SER A 47 -3.17 9.62 -8.18
CA SER A 47 -1.79 9.93 -7.73
C SER A 47 -1.57 11.35 -7.26
N HIS A 48 -2.38 12.28 -7.76
CA HIS A 48 -2.37 13.68 -7.32
C HIS A 48 -2.88 13.87 -5.89
N LEU A 49 -3.53 12.87 -5.29
CA LEU A 49 -4.06 12.91 -3.93
C LEU A 49 -3.02 12.61 -2.85
N TRP A 50 -1.85 12.07 -3.21
CA TRP A 50 -0.79 11.74 -2.26
C TRP A 50 0.51 12.47 -2.56
N THR A 51 1.26 12.77 -1.50
CA THR A 51 2.60 13.39 -1.60
C THR A 51 3.73 12.36 -1.45
N LYS A 52 3.46 11.21 -0.86
CA LYS A 52 4.43 10.13 -0.64
C LYS A 52 3.72 8.78 -0.60
N VAL A 53 4.33 7.76 -1.20
CA VAL A 53 3.93 6.35 -1.09
C VAL A 53 5.14 5.54 -0.65
N ILE A 54 4.94 4.61 0.28
CA ILE A 54 5.93 3.62 0.70
C ILE A 54 5.28 2.25 0.58
N VAL A 55 5.96 1.31 -0.07
CA VAL A 55 5.49 -0.06 -0.27
C VAL A 55 6.46 -1.02 0.40
N TYR A 56 5.91 -2.00 1.12
CA TYR A 56 6.66 -3.09 1.72
C TYR A 56 6.10 -4.42 1.23
N ASP A 57 6.83 -5.08 0.33
CA ASP A 57 6.50 -6.44 -0.10
C ASP A 57 7.15 -7.44 0.85
N SER A 58 6.36 -8.39 1.35
CA SER A 58 6.85 -9.48 2.20
C SER A 58 6.23 -10.80 1.76
N ARG A 59 6.99 -11.89 1.93
CA ARG A 59 6.49 -13.26 1.78
C ARG A 59 6.38 -13.87 3.17
N GLY A 60 5.30 -14.62 3.41
CA GLY A 60 5.20 -15.45 4.60
C GLY A 60 6.39 -16.42 4.70
N ILE A 61 6.71 -16.83 5.92
CA ILE A 61 7.72 -17.86 6.20
C ILE A 61 7.21 -19.21 5.69
#